data_AF-A0A6B3I2F4-F1
#
_entry.id   AF-A0A6B3I2F4-F1
#
_cell.length_a   1.000
_cell.length_b   1.000
_cell.length_c   1.000
_cell.angle_alpha   90.00
_cell.angle_beta   90.00
_cell.angle_gamma   90.00
#
_symmetry.space_group_name_H-M   'P 1'
#
loop_
_entity.id
_entity.type
_entity.pdbx_description
1 polymer ?
#
loop_
_entity_poly.entity_id
_entity_poly.type
_entity_poly.pdbx_seq_one_letter_code
_entity_poly.pdbx_strand_id
1 'polypeptide(L)'
;WLAAMEKPPHLRAIAPTMSTSAPYDTEQLGGSLRLDHLTSWLGLTALEWVQRRAAAGDPVDGAVVAEVVQLLTTPEVPLRRWPLSTILDFEGFPGRLRDIFAGKVATVADYRLGEVGVPTFSVGGWYDVFSFGTIELHRAMRAQDPVAG
;
A
#
# COMPACT_ATOMS: atom_id res chain seq x y z
N TRP A 1 -9.77 -7.04 -4.38
CA TRP A 1 -10.48 -6.07 -5.23
C TRP A 1 -10.04 -6.16 -6.69
N LEU A 2 -8.80 -5.82 -7.03
CA LEU A 2 -8.28 -5.82 -8.42
C LEU A 2 -8.67 -7.07 -9.24
N ALA A 3 -8.36 -8.27 -8.77
CA ALA A 3 -8.69 -9.51 -9.48
C ALA A 3 -10.20 -9.73 -9.71
N ALA A 4 -11.05 -9.23 -8.82
CA ALA A 4 -12.50 -9.38 -8.98
C ALA A 4 -13.07 -8.45 -10.07
N MET A 5 -12.43 -7.30 -10.31
CA MET A 5 -12.81 -6.38 -11.38
C MET A 5 -12.50 -6.94 -12.77
N GLU A 6 -11.51 -7.84 -12.88
CA GLU A 6 -11.21 -8.55 -14.13
C GLU A 6 -12.27 -9.61 -14.51
N LYS A 7 -13.24 -9.86 -13.62
CA LYS A 7 -14.35 -10.82 -13.82
C LYS A 7 -13.91 -12.20 -14.35
N PRO A 8 -12.87 -12.84 -13.79
CA PRO A 8 -12.48 -14.18 -14.23
C PRO A 8 -13.65 -15.15 -13.99
N PRO A 9 -14.00 -16.01 -14.97
CA PRO A 9 -15.26 -16.77 -14.98
C PRO A 9 -15.39 -17.77 -13.83
N HIS A 10 -14.27 -18.15 -13.21
CA HIS A 10 -14.22 -19.11 -12.11
C HIS A 10 -14.17 -18.47 -10.73
N LEU A 11 -14.03 -17.15 -10.62
CA LEU A 11 -14.03 -16.46 -9.32
C LEU A 11 -15.47 -16.35 -8.82
N ARG A 12 -15.75 -16.90 -7.64
CA ARG A 12 -17.09 -16.96 -7.07
C ARG A 12 -17.30 -16.05 -5.86
N ALA A 13 -16.23 -15.65 -5.19
CA ALA A 13 -16.25 -14.75 -4.04
C ALA A 13 -14.82 -14.25 -3.75
N ILE A 14 -14.71 -13.19 -2.95
CA ILE A 14 -13.44 -12.74 -2.38
C ILE A 14 -13.58 -12.47 -0.88
N ALA A 15 -12.48 -12.60 -0.14
CA ALA A 15 -12.40 -12.23 1.28
C ALA A 15 -11.32 -11.17 1.49
N PRO A 16 -11.58 -9.89 1.11
CA PRO A 16 -10.62 -8.82 1.31
C PRO A 16 -10.44 -8.51 2.80
N THR A 17 -9.19 -8.56 3.26
CA THR A 17 -8.80 -8.28 4.65
C THR A 17 -7.98 -7.01 4.69
N MET A 18 -8.30 -6.10 5.62
CA MET A 18 -7.53 -4.87 5.89
C MET A 18 -7.17 -4.13 4.60
N SER A 19 -8.20 -3.68 3.88
CA SER A 19 -8.06 -3.11 2.54
C SER A 19 -8.66 -1.71 2.45
N THR A 20 -8.12 -0.87 1.57
CA THR A 20 -8.66 0.46 1.27
C THR A 20 -8.61 0.72 -0.25
N SER A 21 -9.25 1.78 -0.70
CA SER A 21 -9.15 2.32 -2.07
C SER A 21 -8.67 3.77 -2.02
N ALA A 22 -8.14 4.29 -3.14
CA ALA A 22 -7.61 5.65 -3.19
C ALA A 22 -8.61 6.74 -2.73
N PRO A 23 -9.91 6.69 -3.10
CA PRO A 23 -10.90 7.64 -2.58
C PRO A 23 -11.07 7.58 -1.06
N TYR A 24 -11.21 6.37 -0.48
CA TYR A 24 -11.42 6.24 0.97
C TYR A 24 -10.16 6.54 1.78
N ASP A 25 -8.97 6.27 1.23
CA ASP A 25 -7.71 6.67 1.84
C ASP A 25 -7.60 8.20 1.89
N THR A 26 -7.95 8.87 0.79
CA THR A 26 -7.97 10.35 0.72
C THR A 26 -8.95 10.95 1.72
N GLU A 27 -10.15 10.37 1.83
CA GLU A 27 -11.19 10.79 2.77
C GLU A 27 -10.74 10.61 4.23
N GLN A 28 -10.23 9.43 4.58
CA GLN A 28 -9.75 9.12 5.93
C GLN A 28 -8.65 10.08 6.37
N LEU A 29 -7.76 10.45 5.46
CA LEU A 29 -6.57 11.24 5.77
C LEU A 29 -6.77 12.75 5.64
N GLY A 30 -7.86 13.20 5.01
CA GLY A 30 -8.12 14.62 4.80
C GLY A 30 -6.98 15.35 4.05
N GLY A 31 -6.30 14.65 3.13
CA GLY A 31 -5.15 15.16 2.40
C GLY A 31 -3.79 15.05 3.11
N SER A 32 -3.73 14.46 4.31
CA SER A 32 -2.47 14.17 5.00
C SER A 32 -1.83 12.89 4.46
N LEU A 33 -0.50 12.78 4.58
CA LEU A 33 0.23 11.54 4.27
C LEU A 33 0.56 10.79 5.57
N ARG A 34 0.24 9.48 5.62
CA ARG A 34 0.76 8.58 6.68
C ARG A 34 2.21 8.22 6.40
N LEU A 35 3.12 9.16 6.67
CA LEU A 35 4.53 9.05 6.31
C LEU A 35 5.21 7.83 6.97
N ASP A 36 4.90 7.56 8.23
CA ASP A 36 5.39 6.40 9.00
C ASP A 36 4.93 5.07 8.40
N HIS A 37 3.65 4.97 8.04
CA HIS A 37 3.10 3.78 7.38
C HIS A 37 3.72 3.57 5.99
N LEU A 38 3.81 4.64 5.18
CA LEU A 38 4.39 4.56 3.85
C LEU A 38 5.85 4.12 3.91
N THR A 39 6.63 4.74 4.79
CA THR A 39 8.08 4.47 4.89
C THR A 39 8.38 3.12 5.53
N SER A 40 7.59 2.64 6.49
CA SER A 40 7.72 1.28 7.02
C SER A 40 7.42 0.23 5.96
N TRP A 41 6.35 0.40 5.18
CA TRP A 41 6.01 -0.50 4.08
C TRP A 41 7.09 -0.52 2.98
N LEU A 42 7.56 0.66 2.57
CA LEU A 42 8.63 0.78 1.58
C LEU A 42 9.96 0.24 2.09
N GLY A 43 10.26 0.41 3.39
CA GLY A 43 11.46 -0.15 4.02
C GLY A 43 11.47 -1.68 3.99
N LEU A 44 10.34 -2.33 4.26
CA LEU A 44 10.20 -3.79 4.15
C LEU A 44 10.35 -4.25 2.70
N THR A 45 9.74 -3.53 1.76
CA THR A 45 9.85 -3.80 0.32
C THR A 45 11.29 -3.60 -0.18
N ALA A 46 11.99 -2.59 0.33
CA ALA A 46 13.38 -2.32 0.02
C ALA A 46 14.30 -3.41 0.57
N LEU A 47 14.06 -3.90 1.79
CA LEU A 47 14.81 -5.03 2.35
C LEU A 47 14.66 -6.28 1.49
N GLU A 48 13.44 -6.61 1.10
CA GLU A 48 13.19 -7.75 0.20
C GLU A 48 13.89 -7.55 -1.16
N TRP A 49 13.82 -6.35 -1.73
CA TRP A 49 14.49 -6.02 -2.99
C TRP A 49 16.01 -6.18 -2.90
N VAL A 50 16.64 -5.70 -1.82
CA VAL A 50 18.06 -5.87 -1.52
C VAL A 50 18.43 -7.36 -1.43
N GLN A 51 17.65 -8.15 -0.70
CA GLN A 51 17.88 -9.59 -0.55
C GLN A 51 17.79 -10.34 -1.89
N ARG A 52 16.79 -10.01 -2.72
CA ARG A 52 16.61 -10.61 -4.05
C ARG A 52 17.78 -10.28 -4.98
N ARG A 53 18.29 -9.05 -4.96
CA ARG A 53 19.47 -8.63 -5.74
C ARG A 53 20.73 -9.39 -5.34
N ALA A 54 20.99 -9.50 -4.04
CA ALA A 54 22.10 -10.31 -3.53
C ALA A 54 21.98 -11.78 -3.94
N ALA A 55 20.79 -12.39 -3.84
CA ALA A 55 20.55 -13.77 -4.26
C ALA A 55 20.74 -14.00 -5.77
N ALA A 56 20.53 -12.97 -6.58
CA ALA A 56 20.76 -12.99 -8.03
C ALA A 56 22.23 -12.77 -8.42
N GLY A 57 23.15 -12.62 -7.46
CA GLY A 57 24.57 -12.37 -7.71
C GLY A 57 24.91 -10.91 -8.06
N ASP A 58 24.00 -9.98 -7.77
CA ASP A 58 24.14 -8.55 -8.05
C ASP A 58 23.87 -7.73 -6.77
N PRO A 59 24.73 -7.84 -5.75
CA PRO A 59 24.50 -7.18 -4.47
C PRO A 59 24.55 -5.67 -4.61
N VAL A 60 23.70 -4.99 -3.84
CA VAL A 60 23.69 -3.52 -3.75
C VAL A 60 24.83 -3.03 -2.85
N ASP A 61 25.14 -1.73 -2.97
CA ASP A 61 26.12 -1.06 -2.11
C ASP A 61 25.76 -1.19 -0.61
N GLY A 62 26.76 -1.38 0.25
CA GLY A 62 26.58 -1.51 1.69
C GLY A 62 25.94 -0.29 2.36
N ALA A 63 26.12 0.92 1.80
CA ALA A 63 25.45 2.14 2.25
C ALA A 63 23.93 2.06 2.04
N VAL A 64 23.47 1.47 0.92
CA VAL A 64 22.05 1.24 0.66
C VAL A 64 21.47 0.24 1.68
N VAL A 65 22.21 -0.84 1.96
CA VAL A 65 21.80 -1.80 3.00
C VAL A 65 21.69 -1.13 4.36
N ALA A 66 22.68 -0.31 4.74
CA ALA A 66 22.69 0.41 6.00
C ALA A 66 21.51 1.39 6.12
N GLU A 67 21.18 2.12 5.05
CA GLU A 67 20.02 2.99 5.00
C GLU A 67 18.70 2.22 5.21
N VAL A 68 18.49 1.12 4.49
CA VAL A 68 17.28 0.29 4.64
C VAL A 68 17.16 -0.25 6.06
N VAL A 69 18.27 -0.74 6.64
CA VAL A 69 18.30 -1.22 8.03
C VAL A 69 18.01 -0.08 9.01
N GLN A 70 18.57 1.11 8.78
CA GLN A 70 18.33 2.28 9.64
C GLN A 70 16.87 2.73 9.58
N LEU A 71 16.24 2.71 8.40
CA LEU A 71 14.82 3.03 8.26
C LEU A 71 13.93 2.04 9.03
N LEU A 72 14.28 0.75 9.03
CA LEU A 72 13.50 -0.29 9.72
C LEU A 72 13.73 -0.34 11.24
N THR A 73 14.92 0.01 11.70
CA THR A 73 15.30 -0.12 13.12
C THR A 73 15.24 1.19 13.90
N THR A 74 15.54 2.31 13.24
CA THR A 74 15.59 3.65 13.84
C THR A 74 14.97 4.70 12.89
N PRO A 75 13.67 4.56 12.53
CA PRO A 75 13.01 5.40 11.53
C PRO A 75 12.99 6.89 11.88
N GLU A 76 13.06 7.24 13.18
CA GLU A 76 13.05 8.64 13.60
C GLU A 76 14.18 9.46 12.96
N VAL A 77 15.38 8.87 12.81
CA VAL A 77 16.54 9.61 12.28
C VAL A 77 16.31 9.97 10.80
N PRO A 78 16.06 9.03 9.88
CA PRO A 78 15.75 9.37 8.49
C PRO A 78 14.54 10.31 8.39
N LEU A 79 13.44 10.00 9.07
CA LEU A 79 12.18 10.73 8.89
C LEU A 79 12.18 12.14 9.46
N ARG A 80 13.02 12.45 10.46
CA ARG A 80 13.10 13.80 11.05
C ARG A 80 14.31 14.60 10.61
N ARG A 81 15.40 13.95 10.20
CA ARG A 81 16.69 14.63 9.99
C ARG A 81 17.16 14.64 8.55
N TRP A 82 16.61 13.80 7.68
CA TRP A 82 17.00 13.74 6.27
C TRP A 82 15.95 14.42 5.40
N PRO A 83 16.34 14.97 4.24
CA PRO A 83 15.35 15.37 3.24
C PRO A 83 14.54 14.14 2.81
N LEU A 84 13.21 14.19 2.94
CA LEU A 84 12.37 13.00 2.68
C LEU A 84 12.53 12.46 1.25
N SER A 85 12.86 13.31 0.28
CA SER A 85 13.09 12.92 -1.11
C SER A 85 14.36 12.08 -1.32
N THR A 86 15.28 12.04 -0.36
CA THR A 86 16.52 11.24 -0.47
C THR A 86 16.37 9.86 0.17
N ILE A 87 15.32 9.63 0.94
CA ILE A 87 15.07 8.34 1.60
C ILE A 87 14.64 7.32 0.54
N LEU A 88 15.31 6.16 0.54
CA LEU A 88 15.18 5.09 -0.44
C LEU A 88 15.40 5.56 -1.89
N ASP A 89 16.22 6.58 -2.09
CA ASP A 89 16.50 7.16 -3.41
C ASP A 89 17.74 6.55 -4.07
N PHE A 90 17.71 5.23 -4.27
CA PHE A 90 18.78 4.50 -4.95
C PHE A 90 18.33 3.92 -6.29
N GLU A 91 19.31 3.70 -7.18
CA GLU A 91 19.07 3.27 -8.55
C GLU A 91 18.43 1.87 -8.61
N GLY A 92 17.44 1.72 -9.50
CA GLY A 92 16.75 0.44 -9.75
C GLY A 92 15.66 0.08 -8.74
N PHE A 93 15.52 0.81 -7.62
CA PHE A 93 14.42 0.59 -6.70
C PHE A 93 13.14 1.29 -7.20
N PRO A 94 12.01 0.59 -7.35
CA PRO A 94 10.78 1.19 -7.88
C PRO A 94 10.04 2.06 -6.87
N GLY A 95 10.29 1.90 -5.57
CA GLY A 95 9.54 2.53 -4.48
C GLY A 95 10.11 3.87 -4.00
N ARG A 96 10.72 4.68 -4.87
CA ARG A 96 11.39 5.93 -4.46
C ARG A 96 10.39 6.97 -3.95
N LEU A 97 10.63 7.51 -2.76
CA LEU A 97 9.74 8.52 -2.16
C LEU A 97 9.65 9.80 -2.99
N ARG A 98 10.75 10.21 -3.64
CA ARG A 98 10.73 11.39 -4.53
C ARG A 98 9.69 11.28 -5.65
N ASP A 99 9.45 10.07 -6.18
CA ASP A 99 8.49 9.86 -7.27
C ASP A 99 7.06 9.88 -6.74
N ILE A 100 6.85 9.41 -5.50
CA ILE A 100 5.56 9.50 -4.79
C ILE A 100 5.22 10.97 -4.49
N PHE A 101 6.16 11.75 -3.95
CA PHE A 101 5.93 13.17 -3.68
C PHE A 101 5.74 14.01 -4.95
N ALA A 102 6.35 13.58 -6.05
CA ALA A 102 6.11 14.20 -7.36
C ALA A 102 4.78 13.75 -8.02
N GLY A 103 3.99 12.90 -7.37
CA GLY A 103 2.71 12.40 -7.88
C GLY A 103 2.84 11.43 -9.06
N LYS A 104 4.03 10.87 -9.31
CA LYS A 104 4.26 9.94 -10.43
C LYS A 104 3.80 8.51 -10.11
N VAL A 105 3.67 8.19 -8.83
CA VAL A 105 3.29 6.87 -8.34
C VAL A 105 2.16 7.03 -7.34
N ALA A 106 1.04 6.35 -7.59
CA ALA A 106 -0.05 6.27 -6.63
C ALA A 106 0.33 5.36 -5.46
N THR A 107 0.06 5.79 -4.23
CA THR A 107 0.31 5.01 -3.01
C THR A 107 -0.78 3.97 -2.75
N VAL A 108 -1.97 4.19 -3.29
CA VAL A 108 -3.14 3.33 -3.11
C VAL A 108 -3.83 3.18 -4.46
N ALA A 109 -4.27 1.95 -4.77
CA ALA A 109 -5.02 1.68 -5.98
C ALA A 109 -6.46 2.19 -5.86
N ASP A 110 -7.00 2.72 -6.95
CA ASP A 110 -8.43 2.98 -7.07
C ASP A 110 -9.18 1.73 -7.54
N TYR A 111 -10.40 1.55 -7.05
CA TYR A 111 -11.24 0.39 -7.35
C TYR A 111 -12.54 0.83 -8.01
N ARG A 112 -12.80 0.30 -9.21
CA ARG A 112 -14.09 0.38 -9.89
C ARG A 112 -15.06 -0.62 -9.25
N LEU A 113 -15.54 -0.32 -8.05
CA LEU A 113 -16.32 -1.26 -7.23
C LEU A 113 -17.58 -1.79 -7.94
N GLY A 114 -18.20 -1.00 -8.82
CA GLY A 114 -19.33 -1.45 -9.65
C GLY A 114 -19.00 -2.58 -10.64
N GLU A 115 -17.72 -2.87 -10.85
CA GLU A 115 -17.29 -4.02 -11.67
C GLU A 115 -17.13 -5.32 -10.85
N VAL A 116 -17.22 -5.24 -9.52
CA VAL A 116 -17.10 -6.38 -8.62
C VAL A 116 -18.47 -7.07 -8.51
N GLY A 117 -18.67 -8.10 -9.31
CA GLY A 117 -19.94 -8.85 -9.37
C GLY A 117 -20.04 -10.08 -8.49
N VAL A 118 -19.09 -10.29 -7.56
CA VAL A 118 -19.03 -11.48 -6.70
C VAL A 118 -19.23 -11.10 -5.23
N PRO A 119 -19.82 -12.00 -4.41
CA PRO A 119 -19.89 -11.80 -2.96
C PRO A 119 -18.54 -11.49 -2.32
N THR A 120 -18.57 -10.61 -1.33
CA THR A 120 -17.38 -10.17 -0.58
C THR A 120 -17.54 -10.45 0.91
N PHE A 121 -16.54 -11.07 1.52
CA PHE A 121 -16.42 -11.20 2.97
C PHE A 121 -15.33 -10.26 3.50
N SER A 122 -15.72 -9.09 4.00
CA SER A 122 -14.80 -8.06 4.49
C SER A 122 -14.30 -8.38 5.90
N VAL A 123 -12.98 -8.34 6.10
CA VAL A 123 -12.36 -8.52 7.43
C VAL A 123 -11.53 -7.29 7.76
N GLY A 124 -11.81 -6.69 8.92
CA GLY A 124 -11.07 -5.52 9.42
C GLY A 124 -10.77 -5.63 10.91
N GLY A 125 -10.06 -4.64 11.43
CA GLY A 125 -9.76 -4.49 12.86
C GLY A 125 -9.95 -3.06 13.32
N TRP A 126 -10.28 -2.86 14.60
CA TRP A 126 -10.49 -1.52 15.17
C TRP A 126 -9.23 -0.65 15.19
N TYR A 127 -8.07 -1.29 15.35
CA TYR A 127 -6.76 -0.63 15.40
C TYR A 127 -5.96 -0.80 14.11
N ASP A 128 -6.60 -1.31 13.04
CA ASP A 128 -5.96 -1.43 11.74
C ASP A 128 -5.94 -0.07 11.00
N VAL A 129 -4.85 0.19 10.28
CA VAL A 129 -4.66 1.42 9.50
C VAL A 129 -5.69 1.57 8.38
N PHE A 130 -6.20 0.46 7.85
CA PHE A 130 -7.22 0.41 6.80
C PHE A 130 -8.64 0.18 7.35
N SER A 131 -8.86 0.39 8.66
CA SER A 131 -10.17 0.14 9.29
C SER A 131 -11.31 0.91 8.60
N PHE A 132 -11.14 2.23 8.42
CA PHE A 132 -12.11 3.08 7.73
C PHE A 132 -12.34 2.61 6.28
N GLY A 133 -11.27 2.44 5.50
CA GLY A 133 -11.37 1.96 4.11
C GLY A 133 -12.07 0.61 4.00
N THR A 134 -11.83 -0.32 4.92
CA THR A 134 -12.46 -1.64 4.94
C THR A 134 -13.96 -1.54 5.20
N ILE A 135 -14.38 -0.67 6.11
CA ILE A 135 -15.78 -0.41 6.43
C ILE A 135 -16.49 0.23 5.24
N GLU A 136 -15.89 1.25 4.62
CA GLU A 136 -16.51 1.95 3.49
C GLU A 136 -16.59 1.07 2.24
N LEU A 137 -15.57 0.25 1.99
CA LEU A 137 -15.64 -0.78 0.94
C LEU A 137 -16.78 -1.77 1.18
N HIS A 138 -17.00 -2.21 2.43
CA HIS A 138 -18.13 -3.07 2.77
C HIS A 138 -19.47 -2.37 2.53
N ARG A 139 -19.63 -1.12 2.98
CA ARG A 139 -20.84 -0.33 2.77
C ARG A 139 -21.14 -0.13 1.29
N ALA A 140 -20.11 0.15 0.49
CA ALA A 140 -20.23 0.33 -0.96
C ALA A 140 -20.66 -0.95 -1.68
N MET A 141 -20.16 -2.12 -1.27
CA MET A 141 -20.64 -3.40 -1.81
C MET A 141 -22.05 -3.73 -1.34
N ARG A 142 -22.36 -3.45 -0.06
CA ARG A 142 -23.71 -3.69 0.48
C ARG A 142 -24.77 -2.84 -0.22
N ALA A 143 -24.45 -1.60 -0.60
CA ALA A 143 -25.35 -0.73 -1.35
C ALA A 143 -25.64 -1.23 -2.78
N GLN A 144 -24.81 -2.13 -3.33
CA GLN A 144 -25.01 -2.74 -4.64
C GLN A 144 -25.84 -4.04 -4.58
N ASP A 145 -26.13 -4.55 -3.38
CA ASP A 145 -26.89 -5.79 -3.19
C ASP A 145 -28.39 -5.53 -3.45
N PRO A 146 -29.00 -6.14 -4.50
CA PRO A 146 -30.39 -5.90 -4.85
C PRO A 146 -31.40 -6.40 -3.80
N VAL A 147 -30.97 -7.16 -2.78
CA VAL A 147 -31.81 -7.61 -1.67
C VAL A 147 -31.89 -6.56 -0.53
N ALA A 148 -31.19 -5.44 -0.65
CA ALA A 148 -31.16 -4.38 0.37
C ALA A 148 -32.29 -3.33 0.26
N GLY A 149 -33.34 -3.59 -0.55
CA GLY A 149 -34.53 -2.72 -0.71
C GLY A 149 -35.77 -3.26 -0.03
#